data_AF-A0A0D2MXC3-F1
#
_entry.id   AF-A0A0D2MXC3-F1
#
_cell.length_a   1.000
_cell.length_b   1.000
_cell.length_c   1.000
_cell.angle_alpha   90.00
_cell.angle_beta   90.00
_cell.angle_gamma   90.00
#
_symmetry.space_group_name_H-M   'P 1'
#
loop_
_entity.id
_entity.type
_entity.pdbx_description
1 polymer ?
#
loop_
_entity_poly.entity_id
_entity_poly.type
_entity_poly.pdbx_seq_one_letter_code
_entity_poly.pdbx_strand_id
1 'polypeptide(L)'
;MQVPQPAGPAAAQQQQEQQQQQRDQQQQQQQQQQQQQQQQQQQQQQQQQQQQQQQQQQQQQQQQQQQQQQEQQQKEQQQQQQQQQQQQQQQQQQQQQQQLGNAAGCVISSGAASQLANTPAALVALNMPQIAVPPPNCPDRALALADAATQAYGEVARAAGALGLAPEQLDAVCDAVEAATLDAAGCLKFIGMYYWRLQAACAAGREAAARKWMEDMAARARRRM
;
A
#
# COMPACT_ATOMS: atom_id res chain seq x y z
N MET A 1 97.19 -19.76 -53.94
CA MET A 1 95.82 -19.57 -53.44
C MET A 1 95.21 -20.94 -53.26
N GLN A 2 95.04 -21.40 -52.02
CA GLN A 2 94.53 -22.73 -51.71
C GLN A 2 93.01 -22.67 -51.80
N VAL A 3 92.44 -23.30 -52.83
CA VAL A 3 91.00 -23.37 -53.03
C VAL A 3 90.44 -24.30 -51.94
N PRO A 4 89.53 -23.85 -51.07
CA PRO A 4 88.96 -24.69 -50.02
C PRO A 4 88.21 -25.85 -50.68
N GLN A 5 88.57 -27.08 -50.33
CA GLN A 5 87.87 -28.27 -50.79
C GLN A 5 86.40 -28.22 -50.34
N PRO A 6 85.44 -28.66 -51.18
CA PRO A 6 84.04 -28.75 -50.78
C PRO A 6 83.95 -29.78 -49.65
N ALA A 7 83.45 -29.35 -48.49
CA ALA A 7 83.16 -30.25 -47.40
C ALA A 7 82.21 -31.36 -47.93
N GLY A 8 82.62 -32.62 -47.79
CA GLY A 8 81.87 -33.75 -48.33
C GLY A 8 80.43 -33.83 -47.79
N PRO A 9 79.54 -34.67 -48.36
CA PRO A 9 78.13 -34.77 -47.99
C PRO A 9 77.90 -35.01 -46.48
N ALA A 10 78.87 -35.62 -45.79
CA ALA A 10 78.86 -35.81 -44.34
C ALA A 10 78.86 -34.50 -43.53
N ALA A 11 79.58 -33.46 -43.96
CA ALA A 11 79.62 -32.18 -43.26
C ALA A 11 78.33 -31.37 -43.46
N ALA A 12 77.73 -31.46 -44.66
CA ALA A 12 76.42 -30.87 -44.93
C ALA A 12 75.31 -31.56 -44.13
N GLN A 13 75.38 -32.89 -44.01
CA GLN A 13 74.45 -33.68 -43.20
C GLN A 13 74.57 -33.37 -41.71
N GLN A 14 75.80 -33.22 -41.19
CA GLN A 14 76.04 -32.82 -39.80
C GLN A 14 75.56 -31.39 -39.51
N GLN A 15 75.70 -30.46 -40.46
CA GLN A 15 75.18 -29.09 -40.34
C GLN A 15 73.65 -29.06 -40.36
N GLN A 16 73.02 -29.95 -41.14
CA GLN A 16 71.56 -30.09 -41.21
C GLN A 16 70.98 -30.67 -39.91
N GLU A 17 71.61 -31.69 -39.32
CA GLU A 17 71.23 -32.23 -38.00
C GLU A 17 71.35 -31.17 -36.89
N GLN A 18 72.41 -30.37 -36.90
CA GLN A 18 72.60 -29.30 -35.91
C GLN A 18 71.53 -28.21 -36.03
N GLN A 19 71.13 -27.86 -37.26
CA GLN A 19 70.04 -26.92 -37.52
C GLN A 19 68.68 -27.49 -37.12
N GLN A 20 68.48 -28.79 -37.31
CA GLN A 20 67.26 -29.49 -36.88
C GLN A 20 67.15 -29.51 -35.35
N GLN A 21 68.26 -29.81 -34.65
CA GLN A 21 68.33 -29.75 -33.18
C GLN A 21 68.00 -28.36 -32.63
N GLN A 22 68.50 -27.28 -33.25
CA GLN A 22 68.13 -25.92 -32.86
C GLN A 22 66.64 -25.64 -33.06
N ARG A 23 66.06 -26.13 -34.16
CA ARG A 23 64.64 -25.95 -34.46
C ARG A 23 63.75 -26.68 -33.45
N ASP A 24 64.11 -27.91 -33.11
CA ASP A 24 63.41 -28.71 -32.11
C ASP A 24 63.49 -28.06 -30.73
N GLN A 25 64.67 -27.56 -30.35
CA GLN A 25 64.85 -26.84 -29.08
C GLN A 25 64.01 -25.55 -29.04
N GLN A 26 63.95 -24.81 -30.15
CA GLN A 26 63.13 -23.61 -30.26
C GLN A 26 61.63 -23.92 -30.22
N GLN A 27 61.18 -25.00 -30.88
CA GLN A 27 59.80 -25.49 -30.80
C GLN A 27 59.43 -25.90 -29.38
N GLN A 28 60.32 -26.61 -28.69
CA GLN A 28 60.08 -27.06 -27.32
C GLN A 28 59.95 -25.87 -26.36
N GLN A 29 60.78 -24.84 -26.55
CA GLN A 29 60.70 -23.60 -25.76
C GLN A 29 59.39 -22.84 -26.03
N GLN A 30 58.95 -22.78 -27.29
CA GLN A 30 57.69 -22.14 -27.67
C GLN A 30 56.48 -22.88 -27.09
N GLN A 31 56.52 -24.21 -27.09
CA GLN A 31 55.46 -25.05 -26.52
C GLN A 31 55.38 -24.90 -25.00
N GLN A 32 56.53 -24.82 -24.32
CA GLN A 32 56.59 -24.60 -22.87
C GLN A 32 56.04 -23.21 -22.49
N GLN A 33 56.36 -22.18 -23.29
CA GLN A 33 55.84 -20.83 -23.08
C GLN A 33 54.32 -20.75 -23.29
N GLN A 34 53.80 -21.47 -24.29
CA GLN A 34 52.36 -21.56 -24.55
C GLN A 34 51.62 -22.28 -23.41
N GLN A 35 52.22 -23.34 -22.87
CA GLN A 35 51.67 -24.08 -21.73
C GLN A 35 51.63 -23.22 -20.46
N GLN A 36 52.68 -22.42 -20.22
CA GLN A 36 52.74 -21.50 -19.09
C GLN A 36 51.70 -20.38 -19.21
N GLN A 37 51.48 -19.85 -20.42
CA GLN A 37 50.47 -18.83 -20.68
C GLN A 37 49.05 -19.38 -20.47
N GLN A 38 48.80 -20.62 -20.88
CA GLN A 38 47.51 -21.30 -20.67
C GLN A 38 47.24 -21.55 -19.18
N GLN A 39 48.27 -21.95 -18.42
CA GLN A 39 48.15 -22.14 -16.98
C GLN A 39 47.86 -20.82 -16.24
N GLN A 40 48.50 -19.73 -16.66
CA GLN A 40 48.25 -18.40 -16.09
C GLN A 40 46.84 -17.90 -16.40
N GLN A 41 46.33 -18.16 -17.60
CA GLN A 41 44.96 -17.81 -17.98
C GLN A 41 43.93 -18.61 -17.17
N GLN A 42 44.19 -19.89 -16.92
CA GLN A 42 43.32 -20.75 -16.11
C GLN A 42 43.28 -20.29 -14.65
N GLN A 43 44.43 -19.87 -14.09
CA GLN A 43 44.51 -19.34 -12.74
C GLN A 43 43.77 -18.00 -12.60
N GLN A 44 43.85 -17.13 -13.61
CA GLN A 44 43.12 -15.86 -13.64
C GLN A 44 41.60 -16.09 -13.71
N GLN A 45 41.16 -17.08 -14.50
CA GLN A 45 39.75 -17.44 -14.61
C GLN A 45 39.21 -18.00 -13.29
N GLN A 46 40.00 -18.82 -12.60
CA GLN A 46 39.63 -19.37 -11.28
C GLN A 46 39.53 -18.27 -10.21
N GLN A 47 40.44 -17.29 -10.24
CA GLN A 47 40.41 -16.15 -9.32
C GLN A 47 39.19 -15.25 -9.58
N GLN A 48 38.82 -15.04 -10.84
CA GLN A 48 37.63 -14.27 -11.21
C GLN A 48 36.34 -14.98 -10.78
N GLN A 49 36.29 -16.31 -10.90
CA GLN A 49 35.15 -17.10 -10.45
C GLN A 49 35.01 -17.07 -8.92
N GLN A 50 36.12 -17.11 -8.18
CA GLN A 50 36.13 -17.01 -6.72
C GLN A 50 35.66 -15.62 -6.25
N GLN A 51 36.07 -14.56 -6.94
CA GLN A 51 35.63 -13.19 -6.65
C GLN A 51 34.13 -13.01 -6.91
N GLN A 52 33.61 -13.60 -7.99
CA GLN A 52 32.18 -13.56 -8.31
C GLN A 52 31.34 -14.32 -7.27
N GLN A 53 31.84 -15.46 -6.77
CA GLN A 53 31.18 -16.23 -5.73
C GLN A 53 31.16 -15.47 -4.38
N GLN A 54 32.24 -14.77 -4.05
CA GLN A 54 32.31 -13.94 -2.85
C GLN A 54 31.35 -12.74 -2.92
N GLN A 55 31.23 -12.12 -4.10
CA GLN A 55 30.29 -11.01 -4.31
C GLN A 55 28.83 -11.47 -4.21
N GLN A 56 28.53 -12.67 -4.72
CA GLN A 56 27.18 -13.26 -4.61
C GLN A 56 26.83 -13.60 -3.15
N GLN A 57 27.79 -14.09 -2.37
CA GLN A 57 27.60 -14.38 -0.95
C GLN A 57 27.38 -13.09 -0.13
N GLN A 58 28.10 -12.01 -0.46
CA GLN A 58 27.92 -10.71 0.19
C GLN A 58 26.55 -10.10 -0.14
N GLN A 59 26.07 -10.26 -1.38
CA GLN A 59 24.75 -9.79 -1.80
C GLN A 59 23.62 -10.58 -1.09
N GLN A 60 23.80 -11.89 -0.91
CA GLN A 60 22.85 -12.73 -0.18
C GLN A 60 22.79 -12.37 1.31
N GLN A 61 23.93 -12.06 1.93
CA GLN A 61 23.99 -11.61 3.32
C GLN A 61 23.32 -10.24 3.51
N GLN A 62 23.51 -9.32 2.55
CA GLN A 62 22.85 -8.01 2.59
C GLN A 62 21.32 -8.13 2.42
N GLN A 63 20.86 -9.05 1.57
CA GLN A 63 19.44 -9.31 1.39
C GLN A 63 18.80 -9.92 2.65
N GLN A 64 19.51 -10.82 3.33
CA GLN A 64 19.05 -11.40 4.59
C GLN A 64 18.98 -10.37 5.72
N GLN A 65 19.94 -9.44 5.78
CA GLN A 65 19.92 -8.34 6.75
C GLN A 65 18.75 -7.36 6.49
N GLN A 66 18.44 -7.10 5.22
CA GLN A 66 17.30 -6.26 4.84
C GLN A 66 15.96 -6.93 5.19
N GLN A 67 15.85 -8.24 5.04
CA GLN A 67 14.67 -9.01 5.44
C GLN A 67 14.45 -8.97 6.96
N GLN A 68 15.53 -9.12 7.73
CA GLN A 68 15.48 -9.07 9.19
C GLN A 68 15.05 -7.69 9.70
N GLN A 69 15.50 -6.62 9.04
CA GLN A 69 15.11 -5.25 9.36
C GLN A 69 13.63 -4.99 9.03
N GLN A 70 13.12 -5.58 7.95
CA GLN A 70 11.71 -5.48 7.56
C GLN A 70 10.79 -6.25 8.54
N GLU A 71 11.20 -7.44 8.99
CA GLU A 71 10.47 -8.18 10.05
C GLU A 71 10.46 -7.42 11.38
N GLN A 72 11.55 -6.75 11.73
CA GLN A 72 11.62 -5.96 12.97
C GLN A 72 10.67 -4.76 12.91
N GLN A 73 10.61 -4.07 11.76
CA GLN A 73 9.69 -2.97 11.54
C GLN A 73 8.23 -3.42 11.58
N GLN A 74 7.94 -4.62 11.05
CA GLN A 74 6.60 -5.20 11.08
C GLN A 74 6.17 -5.59 12.51
N LYS A 75 7.10 -6.12 13.32
CA LYS A 75 6.85 -6.38 14.76
C LYS A 75 6.57 -5.09 15.53
N GLU A 76 7.33 -4.03 15.31
CA GLU A 76 7.08 -2.73 15.97
C GLU A 76 5.71 -2.17 15.59
N GLN A 77 5.33 -2.25 14.32
CA GLN A 77 4.02 -1.77 13.87
C GLN A 77 2.87 -2.60 14.47
N GLN A 78 3.04 -3.93 14.58
CA GLN A 78 2.05 -4.80 15.22
C GLN A 78 1.93 -4.53 16.73
N GLN A 79 3.05 -4.26 17.41
CA GLN A 79 3.05 -3.92 18.83
C GLN A 79 2.40 -2.56 19.09
N GLN A 80 2.62 -1.57 18.22
CA GLN A 80 1.99 -0.27 18.31
C GLN A 80 0.47 -0.36 18.07
N GLN A 81 0.03 -1.19 17.13
CA GLN A 81 -1.39 -1.42 16.87
C GLN A 81 -2.08 -2.13 18.05
N GLN A 82 -1.41 -3.09 18.68
CA GLN A 82 -1.91 -3.76 19.88
C GLN A 82 -2.03 -2.81 21.08
N GLN A 83 -1.07 -1.89 21.23
CA GLN A 83 -1.11 -0.88 22.29
C GLN A 83 -2.25 0.14 22.07
N GLN A 84 -2.51 0.52 20.81
CA GLN A 84 -3.63 1.39 20.46
C GLN A 84 -5.00 0.73 20.72
N GLN A 85 -5.11 -0.57 20.46
CA GLN A 85 -6.32 -1.35 20.73
C GLN A 85 -6.59 -1.46 22.24
N GLN A 86 -5.54 -1.61 23.06
CA GLN A 86 -5.65 -1.62 24.51
C GLN A 86 -6.12 -0.26 25.06
N GLN A 87 -5.62 0.84 24.49
CA GLN A 87 -6.03 2.19 24.86
C GLN A 87 -7.51 2.48 24.52
N GLN A 88 -7.99 2.00 23.36
CA GLN A 88 -9.40 2.09 22.98
C GLN A 88 -10.30 1.31 23.95
N GLN A 89 -9.89 0.10 24.35
CA GLN A 89 -10.65 -0.69 25.33
C GLN A 89 -10.76 0.03 26.68
N GLN A 90 -9.68 0.68 27.13
CA GLN A 90 -9.68 1.44 28.37
C GLN A 90 -10.61 2.67 28.29
N GLN A 91 -10.65 3.37 27.14
CA GLN A 91 -11.60 4.47 26.91
C GLN A 91 -13.05 4.00 26.90
N GLN A 92 -13.34 2.86 26.27
CA GLN A 92 -14.69 2.29 26.31
C GLN A 92 -15.12 1.94 27.74
N GLN A 93 -14.22 1.38 28.54
CA GLN A 93 -14.51 1.06 29.93
C GLN A 93 -14.78 2.31 30.77
N GLN A 94 -14.03 3.41 30.54
CA GLN A 94 -14.32 4.70 31.18
C GLN A 94 -15.66 5.29 30.75
N GLN A 95 -16.01 5.24 29.45
CA GLN A 95 -17.33 5.70 29.00
C GLN A 95 -18.46 4.87 29.61
N GLN A 96 -18.26 3.55 29.73
CA GLN A 96 -19.26 2.67 30.33
C GLN A 96 -19.43 2.95 31.85
N GLN A 97 -18.33 3.26 32.56
CA GLN A 97 -18.41 3.74 33.95
C GLN A 97 -19.08 5.12 34.07
N GLN A 98 -18.84 6.06 33.15
CA GLN A 98 -19.52 7.35 33.16
C GLN A 98 -21.02 7.21 32.87
N GLN A 99 -21.41 6.29 31.98
CA GLN A 99 -22.82 6.00 31.69
C GLN A 99 -23.53 5.33 32.88
N LEU A 100 -22.86 4.38 33.56
CA LEU A 100 -23.38 3.77 34.79
C LEU A 100 -23.43 4.76 35.97
N GLY A 101 -22.47 5.67 36.07
CA GLY A 101 -22.45 6.75 37.06
C GLY A 101 -23.58 7.77 36.86
N ASN A 102 -23.91 8.11 35.60
CA ASN A 102 -25.02 9.02 35.30
C ASN A 102 -26.41 8.36 35.39
N ALA A 103 -26.52 7.04 35.20
CA ALA A 103 -27.79 6.33 35.33
C ALA A 103 -28.27 6.18 36.79
N ALA A 104 -27.36 6.28 37.78
CA ALA A 104 -27.72 6.27 39.20
C ALA A 104 -28.18 7.65 39.72
N GLY A 105 -28.11 8.71 38.91
CA GLY A 105 -28.45 10.08 39.30
C GLY A 105 -29.81 10.60 38.83
N CYS A 106 -30.57 9.84 38.04
CA CYS A 106 -31.84 10.32 37.48
C CYS A 106 -32.97 9.29 37.64
N VAL A 107 -33.45 9.14 38.87
CA VAL A 107 -34.84 8.74 39.13
C VAL A 107 -35.40 9.70 40.17
N ILE A 108 -36.56 10.26 39.81
CA ILE A 108 -37.41 11.20 40.57
C ILE A 108 -37.07 12.69 40.43
N SER A 109 -37.50 13.28 39.31
CA SER A 109 -38.40 14.43 39.39
C SER A 109 -39.24 14.56 38.12
N SER A 110 -40.53 14.26 38.27
CA SER A 110 -41.58 14.67 37.35
C SER A 110 -41.56 16.19 37.20
N GLY A 111 -41.53 16.67 35.96
CA GLY A 111 -41.66 18.11 35.71
C GLY A 111 -41.50 18.46 34.24
N ALA A 112 -42.65 18.67 33.58
CA ALA A 112 -42.88 19.68 32.55
C ALA A 112 -42.03 19.68 31.26
N ALA A 113 -42.74 19.48 30.14
CA ALA A 113 -42.84 20.39 29.01
C ALA A 113 -41.60 21.23 28.60
N SER A 114 -41.24 21.07 27.33
CA SER A 114 -40.78 22.12 26.41
C SER A 114 -39.37 22.70 26.64
N GLN A 115 -38.49 22.49 25.64
CA GLN A 115 -37.51 23.43 25.03
C GLN A 115 -36.41 22.59 24.34
N LEU A 116 -36.36 22.43 23.00
CA LEU A 116 -36.06 23.45 21.98
C LEU A 116 -35.00 24.45 22.45
N ALA A 117 -33.71 24.07 22.42
CA ALA A 117 -32.59 24.98 22.21
C ALA A 117 -31.26 24.20 22.17
N ASN A 118 -30.94 23.60 21.03
CA ASN A 118 -29.60 23.56 20.41
C ASN A 118 -29.57 22.54 19.26
N THR A 119 -30.38 22.80 18.23
CA THR A 119 -30.30 22.12 16.93
C THR A 119 -28.89 22.08 16.31
N PRO A 120 -28.00 23.10 16.46
CA PRO A 120 -26.62 22.96 15.95
C PRO A 120 -25.79 21.96 16.77
N ALA A 121 -25.98 21.89 18.09
CA ALA A 121 -25.21 20.97 18.93
C ALA A 121 -25.62 19.52 18.70
N ALA A 122 -26.89 19.23 18.44
CA ALA A 122 -27.36 17.90 18.08
C ALA A 122 -26.74 17.42 16.75
N LEU A 123 -26.66 18.30 15.74
CA LEU A 123 -26.04 17.98 14.45
C LEU A 123 -24.53 17.76 14.55
N VAL A 124 -23.84 18.55 15.37
CA VAL A 124 -22.40 18.39 15.64
C VAL A 124 -22.14 17.13 16.48
N ALA A 125 -23.03 16.82 17.43
CA ALA A 125 -22.93 15.64 18.30
C ALA A 125 -23.23 14.33 17.57
N LEU A 126 -23.88 14.35 16.40
CA LEU A 126 -24.04 13.15 15.56
C LEU A 126 -22.69 12.56 15.12
N ASN A 127 -21.62 13.39 15.06
CA ASN A 127 -20.28 13.00 14.65
C ASN A 127 -20.28 12.10 13.41
N MET A 128 -20.90 12.61 12.34
CA MET A 128 -21.19 11.86 11.12
C MET A 128 -19.89 11.31 10.48
N PRO A 129 -19.74 9.99 10.29
CA PRO A 129 -18.51 9.39 9.80
C PRO A 129 -18.22 9.79 8.35
N GLN A 130 -16.93 10.02 8.06
CA GLN A 130 -16.41 10.13 6.68
C GLN A 130 -16.54 8.75 6.02
N ILE A 131 -17.46 8.60 5.08
CA ILE A 131 -17.59 7.39 4.29
C ILE A 131 -16.54 7.45 3.18
N ALA A 132 -15.52 6.61 3.28
CA ALA A 132 -14.45 6.57 2.31
C ALA A 132 -14.95 6.02 0.97
N VAL A 133 -14.66 6.72 -0.11
CA VAL A 133 -14.89 6.20 -1.47
C VAL A 133 -13.94 5.01 -1.68
N PRO A 134 -14.44 3.80 -1.98
CA PRO A 134 -13.57 2.65 -2.14
C PRO A 134 -12.62 2.86 -3.34
N PRO A 135 -11.32 2.51 -3.18
CA PRO A 135 -10.33 2.77 -4.22
C PRO A 135 -10.65 1.97 -5.49
N PRO A 136 -10.27 2.48 -6.67
CA PRO A 136 -10.65 1.87 -7.94
C PRO A 136 -10.08 0.46 -8.16
N ASN A 137 -9.05 0.08 -7.39
CA ASN A 137 -8.28 -1.15 -7.55
C ASN A 137 -8.59 -2.22 -6.50
N CYS A 138 -9.66 -2.08 -5.68
CA CYS A 138 -9.98 -3.13 -4.71
C CYS A 138 -10.74 -4.29 -5.36
N PRO A 139 -10.40 -5.55 -5.02
CA PRO A 139 -10.99 -6.74 -5.64
C PRO A 139 -12.49 -6.92 -5.36
N ASP A 140 -13.01 -6.28 -4.30
CA ASP A 140 -14.42 -6.33 -3.87
C ASP A 140 -15.11 -4.96 -3.95
N ARG A 141 -14.81 -4.18 -4.99
CA ARG A 141 -15.28 -2.79 -5.11
C ARG A 141 -16.81 -2.67 -5.12
N ALA A 142 -17.51 -3.62 -5.73
CA ALA A 142 -18.97 -3.63 -5.76
C ALA A 142 -19.55 -3.80 -4.35
N LEU A 143 -19.00 -4.72 -3.56
CA LEU A 143 -19.42 -4.95 -2.17
C LEU A 143 -19.06 -3.76 -1.27
N ALA A 144 -17.87 -3.20 -1.43
CA ALA A 144 -17.45 -2.01 -0.69
C ALA A 144 -18.32 -0.77 -1.02
N LEU A 145 -18.78 -0.64 -2.27
CA LEU A 145 -19.74 0.40 -2.65
C LEU A 145 -21.13 0.17 -2.03
N ALA A 146 -21.58 -1.08 -1.97
CA ALA A 146 -22.85 -1.43 -1.34
C ALA A 146 -22.83 -1.17 0.18
N ASP A 147 -21.73 -1.49 0.86
CA ASP A 147 -21.52 -1.18 2.28
C ASP A 147 -21.49 0.33 2.51
N ALA A 148 -20.73 1.07 1.69
CA ALA A 148 -20.65 2.52 1.77
C ALA A 148 -22.01 3.21 1.50
N ALA A 149 -22.82 2.67 0.57
CA ALA A 149 -24.18 3.15 0.32
C ALA A 149 -25.10 2.93 1.53
N THR A 150 -25.03 1.75 2.15
CA THR A 150 -25.82 1.39 3.33
C THR A 150 -25.48 2.27 4.54
N GLN A 151 -24.19 2.53 4.75
CA GLN A 151 -23.73 3.46 5.77
C GLN A 151 -24.23 4.89 5.50
N ALA A 152 -24.15 5.35 4.24
CA ALA A 152 -24.58 6.71 3.89
C ALA A 152 -26.09 6.89 4.10
N TYR A 153 -26.87 5.86 3.79
CA TYR A 153 -28.31 5.82 4.05
C TYR A 153 -28.63 5.96 5.56
N GLY A 154 -28.00 5.14 6.40
CA GLY A 154 -28.22 5.18 7.85
C GLY A 154 -27.88 6.54 8.45
N GLU A 155 -26.80 7.16 7.99
CA GLU A 155 -26.37 8.46 8.48
C GLU A 155 -27.28 9.60 7.99
N VAL A 156 -27.74 9.57 6.73
CA VAL A 156 -28.73 10.53 6.22
C VAL A 156 -30.03 10.47 7.03
N ALA A 157 -30.51 9.27 7.37
CA ALA A 157 -31.71 9.08 8.19
C ALA A 157 -31.52 9.64 9.62
N ARG A 158 -30.34 9.43 10.23
CA ARG A 158 -30.01 10.00 11.55
C ARG A 158 -29.92 11.52 11.52
N ALA A 159 -29.30 12.09 10.49
CA ALA A 159 -29.24 13.54 10.29
C ALA A 159 -30.65 14.12 10.09
N ALA A 160 -31.51 13.43 9.34
CA ALA A 160 -32.88 13.86 9.12
C ALA A 160 -33.73 13.83 10.40
N GLY A 161 -33.55 12.81 11.25
CA GLY A 161 -34.16 12.75 12.58
C GLY A 161 -33.72 13.89 13.49
N ALA A 162 -32.43 14.25 13.46
CA ALA A 162 -31.91 15.39 14.23
C ALA A 162 -32.41 16.76 13.73
N LEU A 163 -32.76 16.87 12.44
CA LEU A 163 -33.36 18.08 11.85
C LEU A 163 -34.87 18.20 12.11
N GLY A 164 -35.50 17.15 12.64
CA GLY A 164 -36.95 17.09 12.89
C GLY A 164 -37.78 17.12 11.61
N LEU A 165 -37.30 16.51 10.53
CA LEU A 165 -38.04 16.42 9.26
C LEU A 165 -39.34 15.62 9.44
N ALA A 166 -40.37 16.00 8.68
CA ALA A 166 -41.61 15.24 8.62
C ALA A 166 -41.35 13.84 8.02
N PRO A 167 -42.10 12.80 8.44
CA PRO A 167 -41.90 11.43 7.95
C PRO A 167 -41.99 11.33 6.42
N GLU A 168 -42.90 12.10 5.81
CA GLU A 168 -43.06 12.18 4.35
C GLU A 168 -41.83 12.75 3.63
N GLN A 169 -41.12 13.68 4.28
CA GLN A 169 -39.88 14.25 3.74
C GLN A 169 -38.71 13.31 3.95
N LEU A 170 -38.70 12.56 5.05
CA LEU A 170 -37.72 11.52 5.33
C LEU A 170 -37.80 10.40 4.28
N ASP A 171 -39.00 9.87 4.01
CA ASP A 171 -39.20 8.82 3.01
C ASP A 171 -38.75 9.27 1.62
N ALA A 172 -39.11 10.50 1.22
CA ALA A 172 -38.69 11.05 -0.07
C ALA A 172 -37.17 11.24 -0.19
N VAL A 173 -36.46 11.50 0.91
CA VAL A 173 -34.99 11.57 0.93
C VAL A 173 -34.39 10.16 0.88
N CYS A 174 -34.94 9.21 1.62
CA CYS A 174 -34.50 7.82 1.61
C CYS A 174 -34.62 7.20 0.21
N ASP A 175 -35.78 7.37 -0.44
CA ASP A 175 -36.01 6.95 -1.83
C ASP A 175 -35.01 7.62 -2.79
N ALA A 176 -34.68 8.89 -2.55
CA ALA A 176 -33.69 9.62 -3.36
C ALA A 176 -32.27 9.07 -3.20
N VAL A 177 -31.90 8.66 -1.98
CA VAL A 177 -30.60 8.07 -1.68
C VAL A 177 -30.50 6.68 -2.31
N GLU A 178 -31.53 5.84 -2.17
CA GLU A 178 -31.60 4.53 -2.81
C GLU A 178 -31.51 4.66 -4.34
N ALA A 179 -32.29 5.58 -4.93
CA ALA A 179 -32.23 5.83 -6.36
C ALA A 179 -30.87 6.38 -6.84
N ALA A 180 -30.14 7.08 -5.97
CA ALA A 180 -28.81 7.60 -6.27
C ALA A 180 -27.69 6.56 -6.10
N THR A 181 -27.91 5.49 -5.32
CA THR A 181 -26.93 4.43 -5.04
C THR A 181 -27.22 3.13 -5.79
N LEU A 182 -28.30 3.04 -6.57
CA LEU A 182 -28.65 1.91 -7.45
C LEU A 182 -27.53 1.50 -8.42
N ASP A 183 -26.79 2.48 -8.96
CA ASP A 183 -25.68 2.23 -9.88
C ASP A 183 -24.33 2.58 -9.24
N ALA A 184 -23.28 1.84 -9.59
CA ALA A 184 -21.95 2.02 -9.02
C ALA A 184 -21.36 3.42 -9.26
N ALA A 185 -21.65 4.05 -10.41
CA ALA A 185 -21.21 5.41 -10.71
C ALA A 185 -22.06 6.47 -9.98
N GLY A 186 -23.34 6.19 -9.76
CA GLY A 186 -24.26 6.94 -8.92
C GLY A 186 -23.80 6.97 -7.46
N CYS A 187 -23.49 5.81 -6.90
CA CYS A 187 -22.95 5.66 -5.54
C CYS A 187 -21.65 6.46 -5.34
N LEU A 188 -20.71 6.37 -6.28
CA LEU A 188 -19.46 7.14 -6.25
C LEU A 188 -19.71 8.67 -6.28
N LYS A 189 -20.62 9.13 -7.14
CA LYS A 189 -21.01 10.56 -7.20
C LYS A 189 -21.73 10.99 -5.93
N PHE A 190 -22.53 10.10 -5.35
CA PHE A 190 -23.26 10.34 -4.11
C PHE A 190 -22.30 10.55 -2.94
N ILE A 191 -21.41 9.59 -2.69
CA ILE A 191 -20.44 9.67 -1.60
C ILE A 191 -19.46 10.84 -1.82
N GLY A 192 -18.93 10.97 -3.03
CA GLY A 192 -17.88 11.95 -3.33
C GLY A 192 -18.35 13.41 -3.45
N MET A 193 -19.62 13.67 -3.81
CA MET A 193 -20.11 15.03 -4.06
C MET A 193 -21.29 15.44 -3.19
N TYR A 194 -22.25 14.54 -2.97
CA TYR A 194 -23.50 14.89 -2.29
C TYR A 194 -23.41 14.66 -0.78
N TYR A 195 -22.93 13.49 -0.35
CA TYR A 195 -22.76 13.15 1.06
C TYR A 195 -21.75 14.05 1.78
N TRP A 196 -20.62 14.37 1.15
CA TRP A 196 -19.62 15.28 1.71
C TRP A 196 -20.19 16.67 2.05
N ARG A 197 -21.12 17.20 1.23
CA ARG A 197 -21.76 18.50 1.49
C ARG A 197 -22.68 18.45 2.70
N LEU A 198 -23.41 17.35 2.88
CA LEU A 198 -24.24 17.13 4.05
C LEU A 198 -23.37 17.01 5.30
N GLN A 199 -22.31 16.20 5.24
CA GLN A 199 -21.37 16.02 6.34
C GLN A 199 -20.74 17.36 6.75
N ALA A 200 -20.28 18.18 5.79
CA ALA A 200 -19.71 19.50 6.08
C ALA A 200 -20.74 20.49 6.64
N ALA A 201 -22.03 20.32 6.35
CA ALA A 201 -23.11 21.10 6.95
C ALA A 201 -23.38 20.65 8.40
N CYS A 202 -23.47 19.35 8.64
CA CYS A 202 -23.67 18.77 9.98
C CYS A 202 -22.50 19.05 10.92
N ALA A 203 -21.25 18.87 10.45
CA ALA A 203 -20.04 19.16 11.22
C ALA A 203 -19.91 20.64 11.58
N ALA A 204 -20.43 21.54 10.74
CA ALA A 204 -20.47 22.98 11.01
C ALA A 204 -21.71 23.42 11.81
N GLY A 205 -22.61 22.49 12.19
CA GLY A 205 -23.88 22.81 12.84
C GLY A 205 -24.82 23.68 11.97
N ARG A 206 -24.62 23.71 10.65
CA ARG A 206 -25.36 24.56 9.72
C ARG A 206 -26.68 23.91 9.31
N GLU A 207 -27.65 23.98 10.21
CA GLU A 207 -29.01 23.43 10.07
C GLU A 207 -29.69 23.84 8.74
N ALA A 208 -29.64 25.12 8.39
CA ALA A 208 -30.26 25.62 7.16
C ALA A 208 -29.64 25.03 5.88
N ALA A 209 -28.32 24.77 5.89
CA ALA A 209 -27.63 24.15 4.77
C ALA A 209 -27.96 22.65 4.67
N ALA A 210 -28.08 21.97 5.81
CA ALA A 210 -28.48 20.56 5.87
C ALA A 210 -29.93 20.36 5.41
N ARG A 211 -30.89 21.21 5.86
CA ARG A 211 -32.28 21.17 5.38
C ARG A 211 -32.39 21.43 3.88
N LYS A 212 -31.69 22.46 3.39
CA LYS A 212 -31.67 22.77 1.96
C LYS A 212 -31.14 21.62 1.11
N TRP A 213 -30.11 20.93 1.59
CA TRP A 213 -29.60 19.73 0.92
C TRP A 213 -30.64 18.61 0.85
N MET A 214 -31.37 18.36 1.95
CA MET A 214 -32.43 17.35 2.02
C MET A 214 -33.58 17.69 1.06
N GLU A 215 -33.99 18.95 0.99
CA GLU A 215 -35.01 19.43 0.03
C GLU A 215 -34.55 19.28 -1.43
N ASP A 216 -33.31 19.66 -1.74
CA ASP A 216 -32.74 19.51 -3.08
C ASP A 216 -32.64 18.02 -3.49
N MET A 217 -32.36 17.12 -2.55
CA MET A 217 -32.34 15.67 -2.79
C MET A 217 -33.73 15.09 -3.03
N ALA A 218 -34.71 15.44 -2.17
CA ALA A 218 -36.10 15.02 -2.36
C ALA A 218 -36.68 15.56 -3.69
N ALA A 219 -36.37 16.80 -4.06
CA ALA A 219 -36.79 17.41 -5.32
C ALA A 219 -36.14 16.79 -6.57
N ARG A 220 -35.01 16.08 -6.41
CA ARG A 220 -34.35 15.34 -7.48
C ARG A 220 -34.98 13.97 -7.71
N ALA A 221 -35.42 13.29 -6.65
CA ALA A 221 -36.16 12.04 -6.77
C ALA A 221 -37.48 12.26 -7.53
N ARG A 222 -38.23 13.31 -7.19
CA ARG A 222 -39.47 13.68 -7.90
C ARG A 222 -39.30 14.05 -9.37
N ARG A 223 -38.08 14.35 -9.82
CA ARG A 223 -37.76 14.65 -11.24
C ARG A 223 -37.27 13.43 -12.02
N ARG A 224 -37.02 12.31 -11.35
CA ARG A 224 -36.53 11.06 -11.94
C ARG A 224 -37.61 9.98 -12.07
N MET A 225 -38.71 10.10 -11.32
CA MET A 225 -39.98 9.41 -11.59
C MET A 225 -40.73 10.12 -12.71
#